data_AF-A0A1J1HV40-F1
#
_entry.id   AF-A0A1J1HV40-F1
#
_cell.length_a   1.000
_cell.length_b   1.000
_cell.length_c   1.000
_cell.angle_alpha   90.00
_cell.angle_beta   90.00
_cell.angle_gamma   90.00
#
_symmetry.space_group_name_H-M   'P 1'
#
loop_
_entity.id
_entity.type
_entity.pdbx_description
1 polymer ?
#
loop_
_entity_poly.entity_id
_entity_poly.type
_entity_poly.pdbx_seq_one_letter_code
_entity_poly.pdbx_strand_id
1 'polypeptide(L)' 'MYLIYQGFPFTKKSSSYNRHYWRCVHQKPLNCKAGIVQIVDVNRFKVMKSEHSHPLITERRKPGEFKALMAKQSENLHK' A
#
# COMPACT_ATOMS: atom_id res chain seq x y z
N MET A 1 8.92 -2.95 9.25
CA MET A 1 8.52 -4.30 8.75
C MET A 1 7.59 -4.12 7.56
N TYR A 2 7.84 -4.83 6.45
CA TYR A 2 7.03 -4.80 5.24
C TYR A 2 6.57 -6.21 4.88
N LEU A 3 5.41 -6.33 4.26
CA LEU A 3 4.83 -7.59 3.79
C LEU A 3 4.87 -7.61 2.26
N ILE A 4 5.36 -8.69 1.67
CA ILE A 4 5.30 -8.89 0.21
C ILE A 4 4.15 -9.85 -0.08
N TYR A 5 3.20 -9.41 -0.93
CA TYR A 5 2.10 -10.25 -1.38
C TYR A 5 1.93 -10.08 -2.89
N GLN A 6 1.94 -11.20 -3.63
CA GLN A 6 1.94 -11.20 -5.10
C GLN A 6 3.01 -10.27 -5.71
N GLY A 7 4.18 -10.19 -5.05
CA GLY A 7 5.30 -9.33 -5.47
C GLY A 7 5.13 -7.84 -5.12
N PHE A 8 3.95 -7.40 -4.66
CA PHE A 8 3.73 -6.01 -4.24
C PHE A 8 4.11 -5.80 -2.77
N PRO A 9 4.84 -4.71 -2.45
CA PRO A 9 5.15 -4.35 -1.07
C PRO A 9 3.98 -3.65 -0.37
N PHE A 10 3.71 -4.10 0.85
CA PHE A 10 2.73 -3.54 1.78
C PHE A 10 3.40 -3.07 3.07
N THR A 11 2.89 -1.99 3.64
CA THR A 11 3.29 -1.45 4.94
C THR A 11 2.15 -1.55 5.94
N LYS A 12 2.49 -1.74 7.22
CA LYS A 12 1.51 -1.79 8.31
C LYS A 12 0.88 -0.41 8.49
N LYS A 13 -0.42 -0.31 8.29
CA LYS A 13 -1.19 0.93 8.46
C LYS A 13 -1.68 1.11 9.89
N SER A 14 -2.22 0.04 10.47
CA SER A 14 -2.69 0.02 11.85
C SER A 14 -2.73 -1.42 12.37
N SER A 15 -2.80 -1.55 13.69
CA SER A 15 -3.10 -2.81 14.36
C SER A 15 -4.25 -2.63 15.33
N SER A 16 -5.14 -3.60 15.34
CA SER A 16 -6.11 -3.88 16.39
C SER A 16 -5.73 -5.19 17.08
N TYR A 17 -6.41 -5.53 18.17
CA TYR A 17 -6.09 -6.67 19.04
C TYR A 17 -5.78 -7.97 18.27
N ASN A 18 -6.60 -8.34 17.29
CA ASN A 18 -6.42 -9.56 16.49
C ASN A 18 -6.18 -9.29 14.99
N ARG A 19 -5.96 -8.03 14.60
CA ARG A 19 -5.92 -7.66 13.17
C ARG A 19 -4.81 -6.67 12.87
N HIS A 20 -3.91 -7.03 11.96
CA HIS A 20 -3.00 -6.07 11.36
C HIS A 20 -3.50 -5.66 9.98
N TYR A 21 -3.67 -4.36 9.78
CA TYR A 21 -4.08 -3.80 8.51
C TYR A 21 -2.84 -3.39 7.72
N TRP A 22 -2.72 -3.94 6.52
CA TRP A 22 -1.62 -3.72 5.60
C TRP A 22 -2.15 -2.99 4.36
N ARG A 23 -1.41 -1.98 3.91
CA ARG A 23 -1.74 -1.20 2.71
C ARG A 23 -0.55 -1.15 1.78
N CYS A 24 -0.78 -1.11 0.48
CA CYS A 24 0.30 -0.98 -0.49
C CYS A 24 1.15 0.26 -0.17
N VAL A 25 2.48 0.14 -0.27
CA VAL A 25 3.38 1.29 -0.04
C VAL A 25 3.18 2.43 -1.05
N HIS A 26 2.46 2.16 -2.14
CA HIS A 26 2.07 3.15 -3.15
C HIS A 26 0.67 3.73 -2.91
N GLN A 27 0.03 3.48 -1.74
CA GLN A 27 -1.30 4.00 -1.44
C GLN A 27 -1.38 5.52 -1.61
N LYS A 28 -0.50 6.25 -0.93
CA LYS A 28 -0.51 7.71 -1.04
C LYS A 28 0.03 8.21 -2.39
N PRO A 29 1.24 7.82 -2.87
CA PRO A 29 1.79 8.44 -4.08
C PRO A 29 1.09 8.04 -5.39
N LEU A 30 0.42 6.87 -5.47
CA LEU A 30 -0.24 6.39 -6.70
C LEU A 30 -1.74 6.10 -6.52
N ASN A 31 -2.35 6.61 -5.44
CA ASN A 31 -3.73 6.33 -5.05
C ASN A 31 -4.09 4.84 -4.95
N CYS A 32 -3.11 3.99 -4.65
CA CYS A 32 -3.31 2.54 -4.66
C CYS A 32 -4.22 2.11 -3.50
N LYS A 33 -5.36 1.49 -3.81
CA LYS A 33 -6.34 1.06 -2.80
C LYS A 33 -6.11 -0.38 -2.30
N ALA A 34 -5.11 -1.08 -2.83
CA ALA A 34 -4.80 -2.45 -2.45
C ALA A 34 -4.50 -2.56 -0.94
N GLY A 35 -5.04 -3.61 -0.32
CA GLY A 35 -4.95 -3.79 1.13
C GLY A 35 -5.22 -5.22 1.55
N ILE A 36 -4.60 -5.60 2.66
CA ILE A 36 -4.65 -6.95 3.25
C ILE A 36 -4.84 -6.80 4.75
N VAL A 37 -5.55 -7.75 5.37
CA VAL A 37 -5.66 -7.88 6.82
C VAL A 37 -5.00 -9.18 7.23
N GLN A 38 -4.05 -9.12 8.14
CA GLN A 38 -3.56 -10.30 8.85
C GLN A 38 -4.42 -10.51 10.09
N ILE A 39 -4.92 -11.72 10.27
CA ILE A 39 -5.63 -12.18 11.46
C ILE A 39 -4.60 -12.89 12.33
N VAL A 40 -4.30 -12.33 13.49
CA VAL A 40 -3.15 -12.72 14.32
C VAL A 40 -3.38 -14.08 14.98
N ASP A 41 -4.55 -14.29 15.57
CA ASP A 41 -4.89 -15.51 16.33
C ASP A 41 -4.77 -16.80 15.50
N VAL A 42 -5.11 -16.71 14.21
CA VAL A 42 -5.06 -17.86 13.28
C VAL A 42 -3.90 -17.76 12.29
N ASN A 43 -3.07 -16.72 12.42
CA ASN A 43 -1.96 -16.40 11.51
C ASN A 43 -2.33 -16.47 10.01
N ARG A 44 -3.50 -15.96 9.63
CA ARG A 44 -4.00 -15.96 8.23
C ARG A 44 -4.03 -14.56 7.65
N PHE A 45 -3.87 -14.46 6.34
CA PHE A 45 -4.04 -13.22 5.59
C PHE A 45 -5.35 -13.24 4.81
N LYS A 46 -6.11 -12.14 4.88
CA LYS A 46 -7.31 -11.89 4.09
C LYS A 46 -7.07 -10.68 3.20
N VAL A 47 -7.17 -10.87 1.89
CA VAL A 47 -7.10 -9.76 0.94
C VAL A 47 -8.39 -8.93 1.05
N MET A 48 -8.25 -7.61 1.24
CA MET A 48 -9.38 -6.68 1.18
C MET A 48 -9.59 -6.17 -0.25
N LYS A 49 -8.50 -5.76 -0.90
CA LYS A 49 -8.49 -5.32 -2.29
C LYS A 49 -7.18 -5.75 -2.93
N SER A 50 -7.27 -6.53 -4.00
CA SER A 50 -6.14 -7.05 -4.77
C SER A 50 -5.72 -6.13 -5.92
N GLU A 51 -6.63 -5.29 -6.43
CA GLU A 51 -6.34 -4.44 -7.59
C GLU A 51 -5.37 -3.31 -7.24
N HIS A 52 -4.28 -3.25 -7.99
CA HIS A 52 -3.30 -2.18 -7.97
C HIS A 52 -3.56 -1.22 -9.12
N SER A 53 -3.50 0.09 -8.83
CA SER A 53 -3.58 1.16 -9.85
C SER A 53 -2.25 1.42 -10.55
N HIS A 54 -1.27 0.53 -10.39
CA HIS A 54 0.10 0.71 -10.85
C HIS A 54 0.77 -0.65 -11.11
N PRO A 55 1.80 -0.69 -11.98
CA PRO A 55 2.59 -1.91 -12.19
C PRO A 55 3.40 -2.27 -10.93
N LEU A 56 3.99 -3.46 -10.93
CA LEU A 56 4.89 -3.91 -9.88
C LEU A 56 6.14 -3.01 -9.85
N ILE A 57 6.29 -2.22 -8.79
CA ILE A 57 7.44 -1.32 -8.57
C ILE A 57 8.21 -1.86 -7.37
N THR A 58 9.36 -2.46 -7.65
CA THR A 58 10.31 -2.97 -6.65
C THR A 58 11.52 -2.05 -6.48
N GLU A 59 11.71 -1.11 -7.40
CA GLU A 59 12.84 -0.19 -7.37
C GLU A 59 12.71 0.84 -6.27
N ARG A 60 13.87 1.19 -5.69
CA ARG A 60 13.97 2.26 -4.71
C ARG A 60 13.72 3.59 -5.43
N ARG A 61 12.65 4.29 -5.05
CA ARG A 61 12.34 5.63 -5.56
C ARG A 61 13.52 6.59 -5.36
N LYS A 62 13.73 7.48 -6.32
CA LYS A 62 14.74 8.53 -6.19
C LYS A 62 14.32 9.53 -5.11
N PRO A 63 15.27 10.18 -4.41
CA PRO A 63 14.96 11.26 -3.48
C PRO A 63 14.10 12.34 -4.17
N GLY A 64 13.07 12.84 -3.49
CA GLY A 64 12.18 13.89 -4.01
C GLY A 64 11.03 13.41 -4.92
N GLU A 65 11.15 12.23 -5.53
CA GLU A 65 10.13 11.67 -6.44
C GLU A 65 8.77 11.47 -5.73
N PHE A 66 8.81 11.10 -4.44
CA PHE A 66 7.60 10.96 -3.63
C PHE A 66 6.79 12.26 -3.53
N LYS A 67 7.45 13.41 -3.35
CA LYS A 67 6.78 14.72 -3.26
C LYS A 67 6.15 15.10 -4.60
N ALA A 68 6.84 14.81 -5.71
CA ALA A 68 6.32 15.04 -7.04
C ALA A 68 5.08 14.18 -7.36
N LEU A 69 5.09 12.89 -7.00
CA LEU A 69 3.94 12.00 -7.20
C LEU A 69 2.71 12.45 -6.38
N MET A 70 2.94 12.92 -5.15
CA MET A 70 1.88 13.45 -4.30
C MET A 70 1.29 14.76 -4.83
N ALA A 71 2.13 15.67 -5.34
CA ALA A 71 1.68 16.90 -5.98
C ALA A 71 0.77 16.60 -7.18
N LYS A 72 1.22 15.71 -8.07
CA LYS A 72 0.43 15.23 -9.22
C LYS A 72 -0.91 14.63 -8.81
N GLN A 73 -0.97 13.93 -7.69
CA GLN A 73 -2.22 13.36 -7.19
C GLN A 73 -3.18 14.45 -6.69
N SER A 74 -2.67 15.46 -5.99
CA SER A 74 -3.47 16.60 -5.54
C SER A 74 -4.01 17.43 -6.70
N GLU A 75 -3.22 17.63 -7.76
CA GLU A 75 -3.66 18.34 -8.97
C GLU A 75 -4.79 17.59 -9.69
N ASN A 76 -4.70 16.26 -9.76
CA ASN A 76 -5.74 15.42 -10.37
C ASN A 76 -7.02 15.30 -9.52
N LEU A 77 -7.02 15.72 -8.25
CA LEU A 77 -8.21 15.70 -7.40
C LEU A 77 -9.08 16.96 -7.56
N HIS A 78 -8.53 18.03 -8.13
CA HIS A 78 -9.21 19.33 -8.31
C HIS A 78 -9.63 19.60 -9.77
N LYS A 79 -9.59 18.59 -10.63
CA LYS A 79 -10.18 18.59 -11.98
C LYS A 79 -11.41 17.70 -12.01
#